data_AF-A0A3R7WCH6-F1
#
_entry.id   AF-A0A3R7WCH6-F1
#
_cell.length_a   1.000
_cell.length_b   1.000
_cell.length_c   1.000
_cell.angle_alpha   90.00
_cell.angle_beta   90.00
_cell.angle_gamma   90.00
#
_symmetry.space_group_name_H-M   'P 1'
#
loop_
_entity.id
_entity.type
_entity.pdbx_description
1 polymer ?
#
loop_
_entity_poly.entity_id
_entity_poly.type
_entity_poly.pdbx_seq_one_letter_code
_entity_poly.pdbx_strand_id
1 'polypeptide(L)'
;AVDELKKKVEAFQLGIARVPSFTDLMIIGGVAFGSVALAHVSADVLGPTFKGWFGGILERNPDSFVQFLSSLEQGFFWIVVTATAVGIGLSFTGLRNYEGAGASKLGSVFLYILVATIGMKMDVVELYHNWDVYWSVILIGLIWMLTHIVVLLSVAKIIKAPFFFVAVGSQANVGGAASAPIVASAFSPALAPVGVLLAVLGYAVGTVGAIVCMELMHAISM
;
A
#
# COMPACT_ATOMS: atom_id res chain seq x y z
N ALA A 1 -21.63 -4.39 -9.01
CA ALA A 1 -20.49 -4.98 -8.28
C ALA A 1 -20.03 -4.09 -7.12
N VAL A 2 -19.45 -2.89 -7.35
CA VAL A 2 -18.99 -2.02 -6.24
C VAL A 2 -20.14 -1.50 -5.38
N ASP A 3 -21.25 -1.05 -5.98
CA ASP A 3 -22.43 -0.57 -5.21
C ASP A 3 -23.10 -1.66 -4.39
N GLU A 4 -23.05 -2.90 -4.89
CA GLU A 4 -23.59 -4.08 -4.21
C GLU A 4 -22.72 -4.48 -3.02
N LEU A 5 -21.39 -4.44 -3.20
CA LEU A 5 -20.43 -4.60 -2.11
C LEU A 5 -20.63 -3.51 -1.05
N LYS A 6 -20.79 -2.24 -1.47
CA LYS A 6 -21.04 -1.10 -0.59
C LYS A 6 -22.31 -1.32 0.24
N LYS A 7 -23.44 -1.63 -0.40
CA LYS A 7 -24.71 -1.92 0.29
C LYS A 7 -24.58 -3.07 1.29
N LYS A 8 -23.89 -4.15 0.91
CA LYS A 8 -23.70 -5.32 1.78
C LYS A 8 -22.87 -4.97 3.02
N VAL A 9 -21.81 -4.17 2.85
CA VAL A 9 -20.96 -3.69 3.95
C VAL A 9 -21.73 -2.73 4.85
N GLU A 10 -22.48 -1.78 4.27
CA GLU A 10 -23.30 -0.82 5.04
C GLU A 10 -24.40 -1.52 5.84
N ALA A 11 -25.10 -2.48 5.25
CA ALA A 11 -26.12 -3.27 5.95
C ALA A 11 -25.52 -4.08 7.11
N PHE A 12 -24.33 -4.66 6.90
CA PHE A 12 -23.60 -5.34 7.96
C PHE A 12 -23.19 -4.38 9.08
N GLN A 13 -22.60 -3.23 8.75
CA GLN A 13 -22.20 -2.18 9.70
C GLN A 13 -23.38 -1.70 10.54
N LEU A 14 -24.51 -1.38 9.90
CA LEU A 14 -25.72 -0.92 10.60
C LEU A 14 -26.29 -2.00 11.52
N GLY A 15 -26.19 -3.28 11.15
CA GLY A 15 -26.66 -4.40 11.97
C GLY A 15 -25.83 -4.69 13.21
N ILE A 16 -24.56 -4.24 13.25
CA ILE A 16 -23.63 -4.47 14.38
C ILE A 16 -23.23 -3.19 15.11
N ALA A 17 -23.65 -2.02 14.60
CA ALA A 17 -23.26 -0.72 15.13
C ALA A 17 -23.68 -0.56 16.60
N ARG A 18 -22.71 -0.22 17.45
CA ARG A 18 -22.94 0.05 18.88
C ARG A 18 -22.02 1.17 19.37
N VAL A 19 -22.40 1.80 20.47
CA VAL A 19 -21.52 2.76 21.15
C VAL A 19 -20.36 1.98 21.79
N PRO A 20 -19.09 2.29 21.46
CA PRO A 20 -17.95 1.57 22.00
C PRO A 20 -17.79 1.83 23.50
N SER A 21 -17.62 0.75 24.27
CA SER A 21 -17.17 0.83 25.66
C SER A 21 -15.65 1.01 25.73
N PHE A 22 -15.14 1.43 26.89
CA PHE A 22 -13.69 1.48 27.13
C PHE A 22 -13.02 0.12 26.89
N THR A 23 -13.68 -0.97 27.31
CA THR A 23 -13.20 -2.34 27.07
C THR A 23 -13.11 -2.66 25.58
N ASP A 24 -14.08 -2.23 24.77
CA ASP A 24 -14.02 -2.44 23.32
C ASP A 24 -12.81 -1.74 22.69
N LEU A 25 -12.53 -0.49 23.10
CA LEU A 25 -11.38 0.26 22.61
C LEU A 25 -10.06 -0.41 23.02
N MET A 26 -9.96 -0.89 24.26
CA MET A 26 -8.77 -1.61 24.75
C MET A 26 -8.55 -2.92 23.99
N ILE A 27 -9.61 -3.67 23.68
CA ILE A 27 -9.50 -4.91 22.90
C ILE A 27 -9.10 -4.60 21.46
N ILE A 28 -9.72 -3.61 20.81
CA ILE A 28 -9.34 -3.19 19.45
C ILE A 28 -7.85 -2.78 19.43
N GLY A 29 -7.42 -1.97 20.39
CA GLY A 29 -6.02 -1.55 20.52
C GLY A 29 -5.09 -2.74 20.73
N GLY A 30 -5.41 -3.63 21.66
CA GLY A 30 -4.61 -4.83 21.94
C GLY A 30 -4.47 -5.75 20.73
N VAL A 31 -5.57 -5.99 20.00
CA VAL A 31 -5.55 -6.78 18.76
C VAL A 31 -4.74 -6.07 17.68
N ALA A 32 -4.90 -4.76 17.51
CA ALA A 32 -4.17 -3.98 16.51
C ALA A 32 -2.66 -4.00 16.77
N PHE A 33 -2.22 -3.60 17.97
CA PHE A 33 -0.79 -3.58 18.32
C PHE A 33 -0.19 -4.98 18.41
N GLY A 34 -0.95 -5.98 18.89
CA GLY A 34 -0.52 -7.38 18.88
C GLY A 34 -0.30 -7.92 17.47
N SER A 35 -1.21 -7.60 16.54
CA SER A 35 -1.08 -7.99 15.13
C SER A 35 0.12 -7.29 14.47
N VAL A 36 0.36 -6.02 14.78
CA VAL A 36 1.53 -5.26 14.29
C VAL A 36 2.84 -5.85 14.85
N ALA A 37 2.88 -6.22 16.13
CA ALA A 37 4.05 -6.86 16.73
C ALA A 37 4.37 -8.19 16.05
N LEU A 38 3.35 -9.03 15.80
CA LEU A 38 3.51 -10.28 15.04
C LEU A 38 4.02 -10.03 13.61
N ALA A 39 3.52 -8.98 12.94
CA ALA A 39 3.96 -8.61 11.61
C ALA A 39 5.43 -8.16 11.57
N HIS A 40 5.88 -7.39 12.57
CA HIS A 40 7.29 -7.01 12.71
C HIS A 40 8.19 -8.21 12.96
N VAL A 41 7.83 -9.10 13.90
CA VAL A 41 8.59 -10.33 14.15
C VAL A 41 8.69 -11.18 12.87
N SER A 42 7.60 -11.29 12.12
CA SER A 42 7.60 -12.05 10.86
C SER A 42 8.49 -11.39 9.81
N ALA A 43 8.52 -10.06 9.72
CA ALA A 43 9.37 -9.35 8.79
C ALA A 43 10.86 -9.43 9.14
N ASP A 44 11.20 -9.37 10.43
CA ASP A 44 12.58 -9.48 10.92
C ASP A 44 13.15 -10.89 10.71
N VAL A 45 12.29 -11.91 10.64
CA VAL A 45 12.69 -13.27 10.28
C VAL A 45 12.72 -13.45 8.76
N LEU A 46 11.62 -13.14 8.06
CA LEU A 46 11.46 -13.46 6.64
C LEU A 46 12.32 -12.58 5.73
N GLY A 47 12.42 -11.28 5.98
CA GLY A 47 13.21 -10.37 5.14
C GLY A 47 14.68 -10.80 5.02
N PRO A 48 15.41 -10.96 6.14
CA PRO A 48 16.80 -11.44 6.10
C PRO A 48 16.94 -12.86 5.56
N THR A 49 15.98 -13.75 5.84
CA THR A 49 15.99 -15.12 5.29
C THR A 49 15.90 -15.12 3.77
N PHE A 50 14.98 -14.34 3.20
CA PHE A 50 14.85 -14.19 1.75
C PHE A 50 16.08 -13.52 1.14
N LYS A 51 16.63 -12.48 1.78
CA LYS A 51 17.85 -11.82 1.33
C LYS A 51 19.05 -12.79 1.29
N GLY A 52 19.23 -13.62 2.31
CA GLY A 52 20.28 -14.64 2.34
C GLY A 52 20.08 -15.73 1.29
N TRP A 53 18.85 -16.20 1.14
CA TRP A 53 18.50 -17.22 0.14
C TRP A 53 18.69 -16.70 -1.30
N PHE A 54 18.25 -15.47 -1.57
CA PHE A 54 18.39 -14.81 -2.85
C PHE A 54 19.84 -14.48 -3.17
N GLY A 55 20.61 -14.00 -2.19
CA GLY A 55 22.05 -13.80 -2.32
C GLY A 55 22.79 -15.07 -2.75
N GLY A 56 22.50 -16.21 -2.11
CA GLY A 56 23.11 -17.49 -2.48
C GLY A 56 22.73 -18.01 -3.87
N ILE A 57 21.57 -17.60 -4.41
CA ILE A 57 21.18 -17.89 -5.80
C ILE A 57 21.90 -16.95 -6.77
N LEU A 58 21.96 -15.66 -6.46
CA LEU A 58 22.60 -14.64 -7.30
C LEU A 58 24.12 -14.86 -7.41
N GLU A 59 24.78 -15.30 -6.33
CA GLU A 59 26.20 -15.66 -6.36
C GLU A 59 26.51 -16.83 -7.32
N ARG A 60 25.57 -17.76 -7.50
CA ARG A 60 25.72 -18.92 -8.40
C ARG A 60 25.26 -18.63 -9.81
N ASN A 61 24.28 -17.75 -9.97
CA ASN A 61 23.74 -17.33 -11.26
C ASN A 61 23.31 -15.87 -11.17
N PRO A 62 24.20 -14.93 -11.56
CA PRO A 62 23.94 -13.49 -11.48
C PRO A 62 22.68 -13.07 -12.26
N ASP A 63 22.38 -13.76 -13.37
CA ASP A 63 21.25 -13.45 -14.26
C ASP A 63 19.95 -14.17 -13.84
N SER A 64 19.89 -14.72 -12.63
CA SER A 64 18.72 -15.40 -12.12
C SER A 64 17.53 -14.44 -11.97
N PHE A 65 16.32 -14.93 -12.25
CA PHE A 65 15.06 -14.19 -12.11
C PHE A 65 14.86 -13.57 -10.71
N VAL A 66 15.54 -14.12 -9.70
CA VAL A 66 15.53 -13.64 -8.32
C VAL A 66 15.92 -12.17 -8.18
N GLN A 67 16.77 -11.63 -9.08
CA GLN A 67 17.14 -10.21 -9.07
C GLN A 67 15.91 -9.28 -9.22
N PHE A 68 14.86 -9.74 -9.91
CA PHE A 68 13.63 -8.98 -10.11
C PHE A 68 12.68 -9.08 -8.91
N LEU A 69 12.96 -9.98 -7.96
CA LEU A 69 12.13 -10.21 -6.76
C LEU A 69 12.68 -9.51 -5.51
N SER A 70 13.56 -8.51 -5.67
CA SER A 70 14.17 -7.75 -4.56
C SER A 70 13.16 -7.14 -3.57
N SER A 71 11.91 -6.93 -4.00
CA SER A 71 10.81 -6.53 -3.11
C SER A 71 10.53 -7.53 -1.97
N LEU A 72 10.82 -8.83 -2.17
CA LEU A 72 10.65 -9.88 -1.16
C LEU A 72 11.75 -9.87 -0.09
N GLU A 73 12.86 -9.19 -0.35
CA GLU A 73 13.93 -8.97 0.63
C GLU A 73 13.58 -7.84 1.62
N GLN A 74 12.64 -6.97 1.24
CA GLN A 74 12.25 -5.82 2.04
C GLN A 74 11.33 -6.23 3.19
N GLY A 75 11.72 -5.90 4.43
CA GLY A 75 10.91 -6.20 5.62
C GLY A 75 9.50 -5.60 5.54
N PHE A 76 9.36 -4.43 4.94
CA PHE A 76 8.06 -3.76 4.77
C PHE A 76 7.03 -4.62 4.01
N PHE A 77 7.46 -5.38 2.99
CA PHE A 77 6.58 -6.30 2.26
C PHE A 77 5.95 -7.32 3.21
N TRP A 78 6.77 -7.96 4.04
CA TRP A 78 6.33 -8.98 4.99
C TRP A 78 5.50 -8.42 6.14
N ILE A 79 5.75 -7.18 6.57
CA ILE A 79 4.88 -6.49 7.53
C ILE A 79 3.47 -6.40 6.97
N VAL A 80 3.31 -5.89 5.74
CA VAL A 80 2.00 -5.67 5.14
C VAL A 80 1.29 -6.99 4.85
N VAL A 81 1.98 -7.96 4.25
CA VAL A 81 1.40 -9.28 3.94
C VAL A 81 0.96 -10.00 5.21
N THR A 82 1.81 -10.03 6.24
CA THR A 82 1.48 -10.69 7.51
C THR A 82 0.34 -9.99 8.25
N ALA A 83 0.40 -8.66 8.38
CA ALA A 83 -0.65 -7.90 9.04
C ALA A 83 -2.00 -8.09 8.34
N THR A 84 -2.00 -8.16 7.01
CA THR A 84 -3.22 -8.40 6.23
C THR A 84 -3.72 -9.84 6.39
N ALA A 85 -2.82 -10.83 6.37
CA ALA A 85 -3.17 -12.23 6.59
C ALA A 85 -3.78 -12.45 7.99
N VAL A 86 -3.17 -11.84 9.02
CA VAL A 86 -3.72 -11.86 10.40
C VAL A 86 -5.08 -11.18 10.43
N GLY A 87 -5.23 -9.97 9.86
CA GLY A 87 -6.51 -9.27 9.81
C GLY A 87 -7.62 -10.08 9.12
N ILE A 88 -7.31 -10.72 7.99
CA ILE A 88 -8.23 -11.62 7.29
C ILE A 88 -8.56 -12.84 8.17
N GLY A 89 -7.56 -13.46 8.79
CA GLY A 89 -7.75 -14.58 9.71
C GLY A 89 -8.69 -14.23 10.87
N LEU A 90 -8.47 -13.08 11.52
CA LEU A 90 -9.31 -12.58 12.60
C LEU A 90 -10.73 -12.25 12.14
N SER A 91 -10.92 -11.86 10.87
CA SER A 91 -12.25 -11.57 10.31
C SER A 91 -13.19 -12.80 10.24
N PHE A 92 -12.61 -14.01 10.21
CA PHE A 92 -13.37 -15.26 10.30
C PHE A 92 -13.74 -15.64 11.74
N THR A 93 -13.20 -14.94 12.73
CA THR A 93 -13.46 -15.20 14.15
C THR A 93 -14.53 -14.25 14.69
N GLY A 94 -14.94 -14.44 15.95
CA GLY A 94 -15.84 -13.53 16.66
C GLY A 94 -15.31 -12.09 16.77
N LEU A 95 -14.01 -11.86 16.53
CA LEU A 95 -13.40 -10.52 16.58
C LEU A 95 -13.93 -9.58 15.49
N ARG A 96 -14.55 -10.09 14.42
CA ARG A 96 -15.17 -9.22 13.41
C ARG A 96 -16.29 -8.32 13.99
N ASN A 97 -16.90 -8.71 15.11
CA ASN A 97 -17.97 -7.93 15.75
C ASN A 97 -17.46 -6.60 16.34
N TYR A 98 -16.15 -6.46 16.58
CA TYR A 98 -15.55 -5.19 17.00
C TYR A 98 -15.54 -4.13 15.90
N GLU A 99 -15.83 -4.51 14.66
CA GLU A 99 -16.12 -3.54 13.61
C GLU A 99 -17.33 -2.65 13.98
N GLY A 100 -18.32 -3.22 14.67
CA GLY A 100 -19.48 -2.49 15.17
C GLY A 100 -19.18 -1.50 16.30
N ALA A 101 -18.06 -1.71 17.01
CA ALA A 101 -17.51 -0.77 17.98
C ALA A 101 -16.56 0.27 17.33
N GLY A 102 -16.33 0.19 16.01
CA GLY A 102 -15.56 1.18 15.26
C GLY A 102 -14.09 0.84 15.02
N ALA A 103 -13.73 -0.45 14.94
CA ALA A 103 -12.35 -0.87 14.64
C ALA A 103 -11.77 -0.18 13.38
N SER A 104 -12.50 -0.16 12.26
CA SER A 104 -12.04 0.54 11.04
C SER A 104 -11.94 2.06 11.20
N LYS A 105 -12.75 2.69 12.06
CA LYS A 105 -12.64 4.12 12.37
C LYS A 105 -11.35 4.41 13.12
N LEU A 106 -10.99 3.57 14.10
CA LEU A 106 -9.72 3.69 14.82
C LEU A 106 -8.53 3.45 13.88
N GLY A 107 -8.62 2.46 12.98
CA GLY A 107 -7.62 2.27 11.92
C GLY A 107 -7.43 3.52 11.06
N SER A 108 -8.52 4.20 10.70
CA SER A 108 -8.47 5.45 9.93
C SER A 108 -7.76 6.60 10.67
N VAL A 109 -7.85 6.65 12.00
CA VAL A 109 -7.08 7.60 12.82
C VAL A 109 -5.57 7.35 12.67
N PHE A 110 -5.13 6.10 12.81
CA PHE A 110 -3.72 5.75 12.60
C PHE A 110 -3.24 6.02 11.18
N LEU A 111 -4.10 5.80 10.18
CA LEU A 111 -3.79 6.17 8.80
C LEU A 111 -3.56 7.69 8.64
N TYR A 112 -4.39 8.53 9.26
CA TYR A 112 -4.15 9.99 9.21
C TYR A 112 -2.89 10.42 9.97
N ILE A 113 -2.57 9.79 11.10
CA ILE A 113 -1.31 10.03 11.81
C ILE A 113 -0.11 9.66 10.92
N LEU A 114 -0.18 8.53 10.20
CA LEU A 114 0.85 8.10 9.26
C LEU A 114 1.04 9.14 8.15
N VAL A 115 -0.05 9.61 7.53
CA VAL A 115 0.00 10.63 6.46
C VAL A 115 0.61 11.94 6.98
N ALA A 116 0.19 12.39 8.16
CA ALA A 116 0.76 13.57 8.80
C ALA A 116 2.26 13.42 9.04
N THR A 117 2.70 12.24 9.51
CA THR A 117 4.12 11.94 9.75
C THR A 117 4.93 11.96 8.46
N ILE A 118 4.39 11.44 7.35
CA ILE A 118 5.06 11.50 6.04
C ILE A 118 5.16 12.94 5.56
N GLY A 119 4.08 13.73 5.69
CA GLY A 119 4.09 15.15 5.33
C GLY A 119 5.11 15.97 6.11
N MET A 120 5.28 15.69 7.40
CA MET A 120 6.28 16.37 8.26
C MET A 120 7.73 16.07 7.87
N LYS A 121 8.01 15.00 7.10
CA LYS A 121 9.36 14.71 6.60
C LYS A 121 9.75 15.56 5.38
N MET A 122 8.82 16.32 4.82
CA MET A 122 9.09 17.16 3.65
C MET A 122 9.80 18.45 4.07
N ASP A 123 11.02 18.66 3.56
CA ASP A 123 11.76 19.90 3.73
C ASP A 123 11.49 20.86 2.56
N VAL A 124 10.60 21.81 2.78
CA VAL A 124 10.22 22.82 1.77
C VAL A 124 11.26 23.94 1.69
N VAL A 125 12.08 24.13 2.73
CA VAL A 125 13.11 25.17 2.76
C VAL A 125 14.28 24.76 1.85
N GLU A 126 14.65 23.47 1.89
CA GLU A 126 15.67 22.92 0.98
C GLU A 126 15.27 23.05 -0.49
N LEU A 127 13.97 22.89 -0.80
CA LEU A 127 13.41 23.07 -2.14
C LEU A 127 13.61 24.50 -2.65
N TYR A 128 13.44 25.49 -1.78
CA TYR A 128 13.60 26.91 -2.12
C TYR A 128 15.08 27.29 -2.31
N HIS A 129 15.96 26.81 -1.42
CA HIS A 129 17.39 27.15 -1.51
C HIS A 129 18.11 26.53 -2.71
N ASN A 130 17.67 25.36 -3.19
CA ASN A 130 18.27 24.71 -4.37
C ASN A 130 17.33 24.70 -5.58
N TRP A 131 16.54 25.77 -5.74
CA TRP A 131 15.52 25.87 -6.78
C TRP A 131 16.06 25.59 -8.19
N ASP A 132 17.30 26.01 -8.48
CA ASP A 132 17.95 25.82 -9.78
C ASP A 132 18.08 24.35 -10.18
N VAL A 133 18.29 23.45 -9.21
CA VAL A 133 18.36 22.00 -9.44
C VAL A 133 16.96 21.39 -9.46
N TYR A 134 16.13 21.74 -8.47
CA TYR A 134 14.82 21.11 -8.28
C TYR A 134 13.79 21.47 -9.36
N TRP A 135 13.91 22.63 -10.01
CA TRP A 135 13.02 23.03 -11.11
C TRP A 135 12.99 22.00 -12.24
N SER A 136 14.17 21.48 -12.62
CA SER A 136 14.29 20.46 -13.67
C SER A 136 13.62 19.14 -13.27
N VAL A 137 13.78 18.73 -12.01
CA VAL A 137 13.19 17.49 -11.45
C VAL A 137 11.67 17.59 -11.36
N ILE A 138 11.13 18.76 -10.96
CA ILE A 138 9.68 19.01 -10.93
C ILE A 138 9.09 18.90 -12.34
N LEU A 139 9.74 19.50 -13.35
CA LEU A 139 9.30 19.43 -14.74
C LEU A 139 9.26 17.98 -15.25
N ILE A 140 10.31 17.20 -14.99
CA ILE A 140 10.36 15.77 -15.33
C ILE A 140 9.23 15.02 -14.62
N GLY A 141 9.04 15.27 -13.32
CA GLY A 141 7.96 14.68 -12.54
C GLY A 141 6.58 15.03 -13.09
N LEU A 142 6.37 16.25 -13.56
CA LEU A 142 5.11 16.71 -14.12
C LEU A 142 4.82 16.04 -15.47
N ILE A 143 5.83 15.92 -16.34
CA ILE A 143 5.74 15.17 -17.61
C ILE A 143 5.44 13.69 -17.33
N TRP A 144 6.11 13.10 -16.34
CA TRP A 144 5.84 11.72 -15.92
C TRP A 144 4.40 11.58 -15.44
N MET A 145 3.93 12.40 -14.51
CA MET A 145 2.57 12.33 -13.99
C MET A 145 1.51 12.55 -15.08
N LEU A 146 1.79 13.42 -16.04
CA LEU A 146 0.92 13.63 -17.20
C LEU A 146 0.87 12.37 -18.07
N THR A 147 2.02 11.76 -18.36
CA THR A 147 2.10 10.51 -19.12
C THR A 147 1.35 9.39 -18.39
N HIS A 148 1.58 9.26 -17.08
CA HIS A 148 0.93 8.28 -16.21
C HIS A 148 -0.60 8.41 -16.25
N ILE A 149 -1.14 9.62 -16.05
CA ILE A 149 -2.59 9.80 -16.01
C ILE A 149 -3.23 9.61 -17.40
N VAL A 150 -2.55 10.03 -18.46
CA VAL A 150 -3.02 9.83 -19.85
C VAL A 150 -3.10 8.35 -20.17
N VAL A 151 -2.04 7.57 -19.88
CA VAL A 151 -2.02 6.13 -20.12
C VAL A 151 -3.09 5.43 -19.28
N LEU A 152 -3.16 5.76 -17.98
CA LEU A 152 -4.09 5.12 -17.05
C LEU A 152 -5.56 5.38 -17.45
N LEU A 153 -5.91 6.63 -17.78
CA LEU A 153 -7.27 6.97 -18.24
C LEU A 153 -7.59 6.36 -19.60
N SER A 154 -6.62 6.28 -20.51
CA SER A 154 -6.81 5.64 -21.82
C SER A 154 -7.11 4.15 -21.66
N VAL A 155 -6.31 3.44 -20.87
CA VAL A 155 -6.54 2.02 -20.57
C VAL A 155 -7.87 1.82 -19.85
N ALA A 156 -8.18 2.64 -18.84
CA ALA A 156 -9.44 2.58 -18.12
C ALA A 156 -10.65 2.75 -19.04
N LYS A 157 -10.55 3.64 -20.04
CA LYS A 157 -11.59 3.84 -21.05
C LYS A 157 -11.74 2.63 -21.97
N ILE A 158 -10.64 2.01 -22.41
CA ILE A 158 -10.65 0.82 -23.28
C ILE A 158 -11.35 -0.35 -22.58
N ILE A 159 -10.98 -0.64 -21.34
CA ILE A 159 -11.53 -1.77 -20.58
C ILE A 159 -12.85 -1.44 -19.87
N LYS A 160 -13.34 -0.19 -19.99
CA LYS A 160 -14.54 0.33 -19.30
C LYS A 160 -14.47 0.12 -17.79
N ALA A 161 -13.30 0.38 -17.19
CA ALA A 161 -13.11 0.24 -15.75
C ALA A 161 -13.87 1.33 -14.97
N PRO A 162 -14.44 0.99 -13.79
CA PRO A 162 -15.04 1.98 -12.92
C PRO A 162 -13.97 2.91 -12.33
N PHE A 163 -14.35 4.17 -12.09
CA PHE A 163 -13.47 5.22 -11.58
C PHE A 163 -12.79 4.86 -10.25
N PHE A 164 -13.43 4.03 -9.42
CA PHE A 164 -12.84 3.50 -8.19
C PHE A 164 -11.46 2.86 -8.40
N PHE A 165 -11.34 1.94 -9.38
CA PHE A 165 -10.07 1.25 -9.64
C PHE A 165 -9.02 2.17 -10.23
N VAL A 166 -9.45 3.18 -11.00
CA VAL A 166 -8.57 4.23 -11.55
C VAL A 166 -7.95 5.04 -10.42
N ALA A 167 -8.77 5.53 -9.48
CA ALA A 167 -8.32 6.36 -8.37
C ALA A 167 -7.41 5.60 -7.39
N VAL A 168 -7.85 4.42 -6.93
CA VAL A 168 -7.06 3.61 -6.00
C VAL A 168 -5.81 3.04 -6.66
N GLY A 169 -5.91 2.59 -7.92
CA GLY A 169 -4.77 2.08 -8.69
C GLY A 169 -3.72 3.14 -8.97
N SER A 170 -4.12 4.37 -9.32
CA SER A 170 -3.16 5.47 -9.50
C SER A 170 -2.41 5.77 -8.20
N GLN A 171 -3.10 5.79 -7.05
CA GLN A 171 -2.44 6.04 -5.77
C GLN A 171 -1.56 4.86 -5.33
N ALA A 172 -1.95 3.62 -5.63
CA ALA A 172 -1.13 2.45 -5.39
C ALA A 172 0.23 2.53 -6.10
N ASN A 173 0.28 3.10 -7.31
CA ASN A 173 1.51 3.25 -8.07
C ASN A 173 2.34 4.48 -7.70
N VAL A 174 1.71 5.62 -7.42
CA VAL A 174 2.44 6.89 -7.21
C VAL A 174 2.63 7.20 -5.73
N GLY A 175 1.55 7.16 -4.96
CA GLY A 175 1.60 7.53 -3.55
C GLY A 175 1.71 6.33 -2.59
N GLY A 176 1.82 5.12 -3.13
CA GLY A 176 2.14 3.88 -2.43
C GLY A 176 1.23 3.55 -1.25
N ALA A 177 1.82 2.87 -0.26
CA ALA A 177 1.10 2.35 0.91
C ALA A 177 0.54 3.43 1.84
N ALA A 178 0.94 4.69 1.67
CA ALA A 178 0.48 5.80 2.48
C ALA A 178 -0.85 6.38 2.00
N SER A 179 -1.01 6.55 0.69
CA SER A 179 -2.13 7.31 0.10
C SER A 179 -3.19 6.44 -0.58
N ALA A 180 -2.81 5.26 -1.09
CA ALA A 180 -3.77 4.32 -1.67
C ALA A 180 -4.86 3.87 -0.68
N PRO A 181 -4.55 3.60 0.60
CA PRO A 181 -5.58 3.25 1.59
C PRO A 181 -6.50 4.41 1.92
N ILE A 182 -6.00 5.65 1.87
CA ILE A 182 -6.78 6.88 2.13
C ILE A 182 -7.78 7.12 1.01
N VAL A 183 -7.34 7.01 -0.25
CA VAL A 183 -8.26 7.16 -1.38
C VAL A 183 -9.26 6.02 -1.42
N ALA A 184 -8.87 4.79 -1.06
CA ALA A 184 -9.81 3.69 -0.94
C ALA A 184 -10.83 3.89 0.20
N SER A 185 -10.38 4.37 1.37
CA SER A 185 -11.23 4.61 2.54
C SER A 185 -12.23 5.75 2.34
N ALA A 186 -11.91 6.71 1.48
CA ALA A 186 -12.83 7.77 1.05
C ALA A 186 -14.06 7.22 0.31
N PHE A 187 -13.95 6.06 -0.37
CA PHE A 187 -15.12 5.38 -0.95
C PHE A 187 -15.87 4.56 0.11
N SER A 188 -15.13 3.83 0.94
CA SER A 188 -15.65 3.15 2.13
C SER A 188 -14.48 2.74 3.03
N PRO A 189 -14.54 2.95 4.36
CA PRO A 189 -13.49 2.54 5.30
C PRO A 189 -13.07 1.07 5.16
N ALA A 190 -14.01 0.19 4.80
CA ALA A 190 -13.76 -1.24 4.60
C ALA A 190 -12.85 -1.54 3.39
N LEU A 191 -12.61 -0.58 2.49
CA LEU A 191 -11.76 -0.73 1.31
C LEU A 191 -10.31 -0.31 1.57
N ALA A 192 -9.98 0.26 2.73
CA ALA A 192 -8.60 0.64 3.07
C ALA A 192 -7.60 -0.55 2.93
N PRO A 193 -7.91 -1.78 3.39
CA PRO A 193 -7.01 -2.93 3.21
C PRO A 193 -6.77 -3.28 1.74
N VAL A 194 -7.78 -3.11 0.88
CA VAL A 194 -7.65 -3.32 -0.57
C VAL A 194 -6.66 -2.31 -1.16
N GLY A 195 -6.75 -1.03 -0.73
CA GLY A 195 -5.78 0.00 -1.13
C GLY A 195 -4.36 -0.32 -0.69
N VAL A 196 -4.17 -0.83 0.54
CA VAL A 196 -2.85 -1.27 1.05
C VAL A 196 -2.27 -2.39 0.19
N LEU A 197 -3.05 -3.43 -0.08
CA LEU A 197 -2.59 -4.57 -0.89
C LEU A 197 -2.27 -4.17 -2.33
N LEU A 198 -3.11 -3.33 -2.95
CA LEU A 198 -2.86 -2.80 -4.28
C LEU A 198 -1.57 -1.99 -4.32
N ALA A 199 -1.26 -1.21 -3.29
CA ALA A 199 0.01 -0.48 -3.21
C ALA A 199 1.22 -1.41 -3.13
N VAL A 200 1.16 -2.49 -2.34
CA VAL A 200 2.26 -3.46 -2.25
C VAL A 200 2.45 -4.22 -3.56
N LEU A 201 1.35 -4.64 -4.19
CA LEU A 201 1.41 -5.27 -5.51
C LEU A 201 1.95 -4.30 -6.57
N GLY A 202 1.50 -3.04 -6.54
CA GLY A 202 1.98 -1.98 -7.41
C GLY A 202 3.48 -1.75 -7.25
N TYR A 203 4.00 -1.79 -6.03
CA TYR A 203 5.43 -1.70 -5.75
C TYR A 203 6.22 -2.89 -6.32
N ALA A 204 5.74 -4.12 -6.09
CA ALA A 204 6.41 -5.33 -6.60
C ALA A 204 6.45 -5.35 -8.14
N VAL A 205 5.30 -5.15 -8.80
CA VAL A 205 5.19 -5.12 -10.27
C VAL A 205 5.94 -3.92 -10.85
N GLY A 206 5.83 -2.76 -10.20
CA GLY A 206 6.52 -1.53 -10.60
C GLY A 206 8.03 -1.64 -10.55
N THR A 207 8.58 -2.34 -9.54
CA THR A 207 10.03 -2.59 -9.43
C THR A 207 10.53 -3.43 -10.59
N VAL A 208 9.83 -4.52 -10.92
CA VAL A 208 10.17 -5.36 -12.09
C VAL A 208 10.11 -4.53 -13.37
N GLY A 209 9.04 -3.76 -13.57
CA GLY A 209 8.87 -2.90 -14.74
C GLY A 209 9.97 -1.85 -14.87
N ALA A 210 10.39 -1.23 -13.76
CA ALA A 210 11.47 -0.26 -13.73
C ALA A 210 12.82 -0.88 -14.14
N ILE A 211 13.12 -2.10 -13.68
CA ILE A 211 14.34 -2.82 -14.09
C ILE A 211 14.30 -3.14 -15.59
N VAL A 212 13.17 -3.61 -16.11
CA VAL A 212 13.03 -3.86 -17.56
C VAL A 212 13.24 -2.57 -18.36
N CYS A 213 12.67 -1.45 -17.93
CA CYS A 213 12.89 -0.15 -18.58
C CYS A 213 14.37 0.29 -18.51
N MET A 214 15.04 0.05 -17.38
CA MET A 214 16.46 0.33 -17.19
C MET A 214 17.30 -0.47 -18.20
N GLU A 215 17.06 -1.77 -18.33
CA GLU A 215 17.77 -2.63 -19.27
C GLU A 215 17.53 -2.21 -20.73
N LEU A 216 16.30 -1.85 -21.09
CA LEU A 216 15.98 -1.33 -22.42
C LEU A 216 16.75 -0.03 -22.71
N MET A 217 16.83 0.89 -21.74
CA MET A 217 17.61 2.11 -21.89
C MET A 217 19.11 1.81 -22.01
N HIS A 218 19.64 0.89 -21.21
CA HIS A 218 21.03 0.46 -21.27
C HIS A 218 21.36 -0.06 -22.67
N ALA A 219 20.54 -0.97 -23.20
CA ALA A 219 20.71 -1.56 -24.53
C ALA A 219 20.72 -0.53 -25.67
N ILE A 220 19.98 0.57 -25.53
CA ILE A 220 19.93 1.66 -26.52
C ILE A 220 21.11 2.64 -26.36
N SER A 221 21.69 2.73 -25.16
CA SER A 221 22.82 3.62 -24.85
C SER A 221 24.21 3.03 -25.14
N MET A 222 24.29 1.72 -25.39
CA MET A 222 25.48 1.03 -25.90
C MET A 222 25.62 1.21 -27.41
#